data_AF-A0A8C5JSY5-F1
#
_entry.id   AF-A0A8C5JSY5-F1
#
_cell.length_a   1.000
_cell.length_b   1.000
_cell.length_c   1.000
_cell.angle_alpha   90.00
_cell.angle_beta   90.00
_cell.angle_gamma   90.00
#
_symmetry.space_group_name_H-M   'P 1'
#
loop_
_entity.id
_entity.type
_entity.pdbx_description
1 polymer ?
#
loop_
_entity_poly.entity_id
_entity_poly.type
_entity_poly.pdbx_seq_one_letter_code
_entity_poly.pdbx_strand_id
1 'polypeptide(L)'
;MEEEITALIIDNGSGMCKAGFAGDYAPRAVFPSIVGRPRHQGVMPSFLGMESCGIHETTFNSIMKCDVDIRKDLYANTVLSGGTTMYPGIANRMQKEITALAPSTMKIKIIAPPERKYSMWIGGSILASLSTFQQMWISKQEYDESGPSIVHRKCF
;
A
#
# COMPACT_ATOMS: atom_id res chain seq x y z
N MET A 1 36.54 4.54 -1.82
CA MET A 1 35.41 4.16 -2.69
C MET A 1 34.30 3.80 -1.72
N GLU A 2 33.25 4.60 -1.63
CA GLU A 2 32.07 4.19 -0.84
C GLU A 2 31.57 2.88 -1.46
N GLU A 3 31.45 1.83 -0.64
CA GLU A 3 30.81 0.60 -1.12
C GLU A 3 29.37 0.92 -1.46
N GLU A 4 28.97 0.59 -2.68
CA GLU A 4 27.58 0.72 -3.11
C GLU A 4 26.75 -0.34 -2.37
N ILE A 5 26.02 0.09 -1.33
CA ILE A 5 25.17 -0.82 -0.56
C ILE A 5 23.86 -1.03 -1.31
N THR A 6 23.66 -2.24 -1.82
CA THR A 6 22.40 -2.64 -2.47
C THR A 6 21.43 -3.22 -1.44
N ALA A 7 20.29 -2.57 -1.24
CA ALA A 7 19.27 -3.05 -0.31
C ALA A 7 18.51 -4.28 -0.83
N LEU A 8 18.15 -5.20 0.08
CA LEU A 8 17.18 -6.26 -0.17
C LEU A 8 15.78 -5.76 0.16
N ILE A 9 14.87 -5.81 -0.80
CA ILE A 9 13.48 -5.39 -0.66
C ILE A 9 12.61 -6.61 -0.39
N ILE A 10 11.87 -6.60 0.71
CA ILE A 10 10.88 -7.62 1.06
C ILE A 10 9.49 -6.97 1.12
N ASP A 11 8.63 -7.30 0.16
CA ASP A 11 7.22 -6.89 0.11
C ASP A 11 6.35 -8.05 0.64
N ASN A 12 5.91 -7.94 1.90
CA ASN A 12 5.01 -8.90 2.54
C ASN A 12 3.54 -8.54 2.29
N GLY A 13 2.99 -8.99 1.16
CA GLY A 13 1.57 -8.83 0.86
C GLY A 13 0.72 -9.94 1.48
N SER A 14 -0.59 -9.73 1.65
CA SER A 14 -1.51 -10.73 2.21
C SER A 14 -1.79 -11.93 1.29
N GLY A 15 -1.52 -11.81 -0.01
CA GLY A 15 -1.65 -12.91 -0.98
C GLY A 15 -0.32 -13.37 -1.59
N MET A 16 0.66 -12.47 -1.71
CA MET A 16 1.97 -12.74 -2.32
C MET A 16 3.06 -11.97 -1.60
N CYS A 17 4.09 -12.70 -1.17
CA CYS A 17 5.35 -12.14 -0.72
C CYS A 17 6.32 -12.03 -1.89
N LYS A 18 7.14 -10.98 -1.91
CA LYS A 18 8.13 -10.74 -2.97
C LYS A 18 9.46 -10.31 -2.36
N ALA A 19 10.56 -10.77 -2.96
CA ALA A 19 11.90 -10.37 -2.57
C ALA A 19 12.77 -10.07 -3.80
N GLY A 20 13.65 -9.06 -3.72
CA GLY A 20 14.56 -8.68 -4.80
C GLY A 20 15.48 -7.52 -4.36
N PHE A 21 16.43 -7.11 -5.19
CA PHE A 21 17.33 -6.02 -4.83
C PHE A 21 16.77 -4.65 -5.25
N ALA A 22 17.15 -3.61 -4.53
CA ALA A 22 16.91 -2.24 -4.93
C ALA A 22 17.54 -1.97 -6.32
N GLY A 23 16.82 -1.29 -7.20
CA GLY A 23 17.24 -1.04 -8.58
C GLY A 23 16.98 -2.19 -9.57
N ASP A 24 16.60 -3.39 -9.11
CA ASP A 24 16.13 -4.44 -10.02
C ASP A 24 14.83 -3.97 -10.73
N TYR A 25 14.62 -4.40 -11.97
CA TYR A 25 13.39 -4.12 -12.73
C TYR A 25 12.17 -4.91 -12.23
N ALA A 26 12.39 -6.01 -11.50
CA ALA A 26 11.35 -6.91 -11.00
C ALA A 26 11.86 -7.70 -9.77
N PRO A 27 10.98 -8.19 -8.89
CA PRO A 27 11.38 -9.06 -7.79
C PRO A 27 12.00 -10.36 -8.30
N ARG A 28 13.04 -10.85 -7.62
CA ARG A 28 13.73 -12.11 -7.93
C ARG A 28 12.99 -13.35 -7.43
N ALA A 29 12.22 -13.20 -6.36
CA ALA A 29 11.37 -14.24 -5.80
C ALA A 29 9.95 -13.70 -5.57
N VAL A 30 8.96 -14.52 -5.94
CA VAL A 30 7.54 -14.26 -5.66
C VAL A 30 6.93 -15.56 -5.17
N PHE A 31 6.33 -15.56 -3.99
CA PHE A 31 5.69 -16.74 -3.42
C PHE A 31 4.34 -16.39 -2.76
N PRO A 32 3.38 -17.33 -2.72
CA PRO A 32 2.11 -17.11 -2.04
C PRO A 32 2.31 -16.88 -0.55
N SER A 33 1.68 -15.85 0.00
CA SER A 33 1.65 -15.63 1.45
C SER A 33 0.65 -16.60 2.06
N ILE A 34 1.12 -17.54 2.89
CA ILE A 34 0.23 -18.44 3.62
C ILE A 34 -0.16 -17.76 4.92
N VAL A 35 -1.24 -17.01 4.88
CA VAL A 35 -1.99 -16.57 6.06
C VAL A 35 -3.39 -17.15 5.87
N GLY A 36 -3.87 -17.97 6.82
CA GLY A 36 -4.98 -18.92 6.63
C GLY A 36 -6.15 -18.45 5.76
N ARG A 37 -6.67 -19.34 4.89
CA ARG A 37 -7.74 -19.02 3.92
C ARG A 37 -9.05 -18.63 4.63
N PRO A 38 -9.58 -17.41 4.44
CA PRO A 38 -11.00 -17.14 4.70
C PRO A 38 -11.85 -17.98 3.74
N ARG A 39 -12.82 -18.73 4.26
CA ARG A 39 -13.68 -19.64 3.46
C ARG A 39 -14.73 -18.93 2.60
N HIS A 40 -14.87 -17.61 2.69
CA HIS A 40 -15.91 -16.85 1.99
C HIS A 40 -15.31 -15.71 1.15
N GLN A 41 -15.62 -15.68 -0.15
CA GLN A 41 -15.21 -14.63 -1.08
C GLN A 41 -16.16 -13.42 -0.98
N GLY A 42 -15.60 -12.20 -0.94
CA GLY A 42 -16.36 -10.98 -1.27
C GLY A 42 -17.43 -10.58 -0.25
N VAL A 43 -17.14 -10.70 1.04
CA VAL A 43 -18.10 -10.46 2.10
C VAL A 43 -17.89 -9.03 2.64
N MET A 44 -18.92 -8.18 2.63
CA MET A 44 -18.88 -6.94 3.45
C MET A 44 -18.59 -7.37 4.90
N PRO A 45 -17.74 -6.66 5.64
CA PRO A 45 -17.37 -7.12 6.99
C PRO A 45 -18.59 -7.40 7.88
N SER A 46 -19.67 -6.62 7.72
CA SER A 46 -20.96 -6.83 8.37
C SER A 46 -21.58 -8.22 8.16
N PHE A 47 -21.44 -8.81 6.97
CA PHE A 47 -21.91 -10.17 6.67
C PHE A 47 -21.04 -11.27 7.31
N LEU A 48 -19.82 -10.95 7.75
CA LEU A 48 -18.98 -11.83 8.58
C LEU A 48 -19.24 -11.63 10.08
N GLY A 49 -20.22 -10.81 10.46
CA GLY A 49 -20.44 -10.39 11.85
C GLY A 49 -19.35 -9.46 12.37
N MET A 50 -18.52 -8.88 11.48
CA MET A 50 -17.54 -7.87 11.86
C MET A 50 -18.21 -6.50 11.82
N GLU A 51 -18.12 -5.76 12.92
CA GLU A 51 -18.56 -4.36 13.00
C GLU A 51 -17.54 -3.44 12.33
N SER A 52 -17.34 -3.59 11.01
CA SER A 52 -16.48 -2.73 10.21
C SER A 52 -17.18 -2.26 8.94
N CYS A 53 -16.92 -1.01 8.56
CA CYS A 53 -17.36 -0.45 7.29
C CYS A 53 -16.60 -1.08 6.11
N GLY A 54 -17.21 -0.99 4.92
CA GLY A 54 -16.58 -1.41 3.67
C GLY A 54 -15.47 -0.45 3.23
N ILE A 55 -14.58 -0.89 2.35
CA ILE A 55 -13.44 -0.08 1.90
C ILE A 55 -13.85 1.27 1.28
N HIS A 56 -14.98 1.34 0.58
CA HIS A 56 -15.48 2.58 -0.03
C HIS A 56 -15.92 3.60 1.04
N GLU A 57 -16.62 3.15 2.08
CA GLU A 57 -17.02 3.97 3.23
C GLU A 57 -15.79 4.43 4.02
N THR A 58 -14.83 3.53 4.29
CA THR A 58 -13.58 3.89 4.98
C THR A 58 -12.78 4.95 4.20
N THR A 59 -12.70 4.81 2.87
CA THR A 59 -12.05 5.80 2.00
C THR A 59 -12.79 7.14 2.05
N PHE A 60 -14.12 7.13 1.89
CA PHE A 60 -14.93 8.35 1.96
C PHE A 60 -14.79 9.05 3.32
N ASN A 61 -14.93 8.31 4.41
CA ASN A 61 -14.81 8.83 5.78
C ASN A 61 -13.42 9.43 6.04
N SER A 62 -12.37 8.82 5.50
CA SER A 62 -10.99 9.36 5.60
C SER A 62 -10.86 10.70 4.90
N ILE A 63 -11.38 10.83 3.67
CA ILE A 63 -11.37 12.10 2.92
C ILE A 63 -12.22 13.17 3.63
N MET A 64 -13.34 12.78 4.24
CA MET A 64 -14.20 13.70 4.99
C MET A 64 -13.59 14.21 6.28
N LYS A 65 -12.56 13.53 6.82
CA LYS A 65 -11.78 14.00 7.97
C LYS A 65 -10.67 15.00 7.58
N CYS A 66 -10.38 15.13 6.29
CA CYS A 66 -9.40 16.09 5.78
C CYS A 66 -10.01 17.49 5.59
N ASP A 67 -9.16 18.51 5.51
CA ASP A 67 -9.57 19.88 5.19
C ASP A 67 -10.26 19.95 3.82
N VAL A 68 -11.28 20.80 3.70
CA VAL A 68 -12.14 20.88 2.52
C VAL A 68 -11.36 21.17 1.24
N ASP A 69 -10.29 21.96 1.35
CA ASP A 69 -9.48 22.43 0.22
C ASP A 69 -8.73 21.30 -0.49
N ILE A 70 -8.37 20.23 0.22
CA ILE A 70 -7.62 19.11 -0.36
C ILE A 70 -8.51 17.96 -0.85
N ARG A 71 -9.79 17.92 -0.45
CA ARG A 71 -10.67 16.77 -0.74
C ARG A 71 -10.84 16.52 -2.24
N LYS A 72 -10.93 17.60 -3.03
CA LYS A 72 -11.05 17.51 -4.49
C LYS A 72 -9.89 16.72 -5.10
N ASP A 73 -8.68 17.00 -4.63
CA ASP A 73 -7.47 16.34 -5.13
C ASP A 73 -7.39 14.89 -4.63
N LEU A 74 -7.79 14.62 -3.38
CA LEU A 74 -7.85 13.26 -2.85
C LEU A 74 -8.83 12.37 -3.65
N TYR A 75 -10.01 12.88 -3.98
CA TYR A 75 -10.98 12.15 -4.82
C TYR A 75 -10.50 11.91 -6.25
N ALA A 76 -9.72 12.83 -6.80
CA ALA A 76 -9.18 12.72 -8.16
C ALA A 76 -7.91 11.84 -8.26
N ASN A 77 -7.33 11.45 -7.13
CA ASN A 77 -6.02 10.76 -7.08
C ASN A 77 -6.04 9.52 -6.17
N THR A 78 -7.13 8.75 -6.17
CA THR A 78 -7.19 7.48 -5.43
C THR A 78 -6.55 6.35 -6.25
N VAL A 79 -5.45 5.79 -5.75
CA VAL A 79 -4.69 4.71 -6.42
C VAL A 79 -4.94 3.37 -5.72
N LEU A 80 -5.28 2.34 -6.49
CA LEU A 80 -5.35 0.96 -6.03
C LEU A 80 -3.99 0.28 -6.19
N SER A 81 -3.49 -0.30 -5.11
CA SER A 81 -2.23 -1.04 -5.07
C SER A 81 -2.35 -2.38 -4.35
N GLY A 82 -1.43 -3.30 -4.64
CA GLY A 82 -1.36 -4.59 -3.98
C GLY A 82 -2.24 -5.68 -4.62
N GLY A 83 -1.98 -6.93 -4.26
CA GLY A 83 -2.54 -8.10 -4.94
C GLY A 83 -4.06 -8.25 -4.80
N THR A 84 -4.65 -7.86 -3.66
CA THR A 84 -6.09 -7.93 -3.42
C THR A 84 -6.89 -6.95 -4.28
N THR A 85 -6.25 -5.91 -4.83
CA THR A 85 -6.88 -4.99 -5.79
C THR A 85 -6.86 -5.51 -7.24
N MET A 86 -6.37 -6.73 -7.46
CA MET A 86 -6.36 -7.38 -8.78
C MET A 86 -7.68 -8.08 -9.12
N TYR A 87 -8.64 -8.18 -8.19
CA TYR A 87 -9.94 -8.80 -8.50
C TYR A 87 -10.63 -8.08 -9.67
N PRO A 88 -11.15 -8.81 -10.67
CA PRO A 88 -11.87 -8.22 -11.78
C PRO A 88 -13.01 -7.31 -11.32
N GLY A 89 -13.11 -6.12 -11.91
CA GLY A 89 -14.19 -5.17 -11.61
C GLY A 89 -14.03 -4.36 -10.32
N ILE A 90 -13.00 -4.60 -9.49
CA ILE A 90 -12.85 -3.88 -8.21
C ILE A 90 -12.68 -2.36 -8.40
N ALA A 91 -11.96 -1.93 -9.44
CA ALA A 91 -11.80 -0.52 -9.75
C ALA A 91 -13.14 0.14 -10.13
N ASN A 92 -13.93 -0.53 -10.98
CA ASN A 92 -15.27 -0.08 -11.38
C ASN A 92 -16.23 -0.03 -10.18
N ARG A 93 -16.16 -1.03 -9.30
CA ARG A 93 -16.94 -1.07 -8.07
C ARG A 93 -16.59 0.10 -7.16
N MET A 94 -15.30 0.32 -6.88
CA MET A 94 -14.84 1.46 -6.06
C MET A 94 -15.25 2.80 -6.68
N GLN A 95 -15.11 2.95 -7.99
CA GLN A 95 -15.53 4.15 -8.71
C GLN A 95 -17.02 4.41 -8.52
N LYS A 96 -17.87 3.39 -8.70
CA LYS A 96 -19.31 3.50 -8.51
C LYS A 96 -19.69 3.81 -7.06
N GLU A 97 -19.12 3.09 -6.10
CA GLU A 97 -19.46 3.23 -4.67
C GLU A 97 -19.02 4.58 -4.11
N ILE A 98 -17.82 5.08 -4.46
CA ILE A 98 -17.36 6.39 -4.01
C ILE A 98 -18.15 7.52 -4.70
N THR A 99 -18.46 7.41 -5.99
CA THR A 99 -19.32 8.38 -6.68
C THR A 99 -20.71 8.49 -6.04
N ALA A 100 -21.26 7.39 -5.50
CA ALA A 100 -22.55 7.41 -4.81
C ALA A 100 -22.51 8.13 -3.45
N LEU A 101 -21.35 8.17 -2.78
CA LEU A 101 -21.17 8.81 -1.47
C LEU A 101 -20.69 10.25 -1.56
N ALA A 102 -19.84 10.56 -2.53
CA ALA A 102 -19.22 11.88 -2.65
C ALA A 102 -20.21 12.96 -3.15
N PRO A 103 -20.00 14.24 -2.79
CA PRO A 103 -20.77 15.34 -3.35
C PRO A 103 -20.71 15.34 -4.88
N SER A 104 -21.83 15.68 -5.55
CA SER A 104 -21.95 15.65 -7.02
C SER A 104 -20.99 16.60 -7.76
N THR A 105 -20.43 17.59 -7.05
CA THR A 105 -19.41 18.52 -7.56
C THR A 105 -18.01 17.91 -7.62
N MET A 106 -17.78 16.76 -6.99
CA MET A 106 -16.48 16.10 -6.93
C MET A 106 -16.28 15.17 -8.13
N LYS A 107 -15.13 15.31 -8.80
CA LYS A 107 -14.71 14.36 -9.83
C LYS A 107 -13.96 13.21 -9.18
N ILE A 108 -14.57 12.03 -9.17
CA ILE A 108 -13.97 10.82 -8.61
C ILE A 108 -13.14 10.13 -9.69
N LYS A 109 -11.90 9.77 -9.38
CA LYS A 109 -11.03 8.99 -10.28
C LYS A 109 -10.30 7.90 -9.50
N ILE A 110 -10.63 6.65 -9.83
CA ILE A 110 -9.91 5.47 -9.34
C ILE A 110 -8.84 5.07 -10.35
N ILE A 111 -7.59 5.08 -9.92
CA ILE A 111 -6.41 4.72 -10.71
C ILE A 111 -6.02 3.30 -10.33
N ALA A 112 -6.11 2.36 -11.27
CA ALA A 112 -5.76 0.96 -11.05
C ALA A 112 -4.73 0.51 -12.10
N PRO A 113 -3.43 0.77 -11.89
CA PRO A 113 -2.39 0.40 -12.86
C PRO A 113 -2.40 -1.12 -13.14
N PRO A 114 -2.15 -1.58 -14.37
CA PRO A 114 -2.14 -3.02 -14.70
C PRO A 114 -1.14 -3.84 -13.86
N GLU A 115 0.01 -3.25 -13.57
CA GLU A 115 1.12 -3.83 -12.81
C GLU A 115 1.00 -3.61 -11.29
N ARG A 116 -0.14 -3.12 -10.79
CA ARG A 116 -0.34 -2.71 -9.38
C ARG A 116 -0.08 -3.78 -8.33
N LYS A 117 -0.03 -5.06 -8.72
CA LYS A 117 0.47 -6.17 -7.89
C LYS A 117 1.93 -5.99 -7.43
N TYR A 118 2.72 -5.21 -8.17
CA TYR A 118 4.13 -4.93 -7.90
C TYR A 118 4.39 -3.51 -7.40
N SER A 119 3.39 -2.62 -7.36
CA SER A 119 3.60 -1.20 -7.00
C SER A 119 4.29 -1.00 -5.65
N MET A 120 3.98 -1.82 -4.64
CA MET A 120 4.60 -1.70 -3.31
C MET A 120 6.08 -2.09 -3.35
N TRP A 121 6.41 -3.21 -4.02
CA TRP A 121 7.80 -3.62 -4.23
C TRP A 121 8.59 -2.59 -5.04
N ILE A 122 8.01 -2.06 -6.13
CA ILE A 122 8.64 -1.02 -6.96
C ILE A 122 8.91 0.23 -6.13
N GLY A 123 7.91 0.69 -5.36
CA GLY A 123 8.06 1.85 -4.49
C GLY A 123 9.17 1.66 -3.44
N GLY A 124 9.24 0.48 -2.82
CA GLY A 124 10.30 0.14 -1.87
C GLY A 124 11.68 0.07 -2.52
N SER A 125 11.79 -0.51 -3.71
CA SER A 125 13.02 -0.58 -4.50
C SER A 125 13.54 0.81 -4.88
N ILE A 126 12.65 1.68 -5.35
CA ILE A 126 13.00 3.09 -5.65
C ILE A 126 13.46 3.78 -4.38
N LEU A 127 12.65 3.76 -3.31
CA LEU A 127 12.94 4.46 -2.06
C LEU A 127 14.29 4.02 -1.46
N ALA A 128 14.57 2.72 -1.43
CA ALA A 128 15.84 2.20 -0.92
C ALA A 128 17.05 2.53 -1.79
N SER A 129 16.84 2.82 -3.08
CA SER A 129 17.92 3.23 -4.00
C SER A 129 18.27 4.73 -3.92
N LEU A 130 17.43 5.53 -3.24
CA LEU A 130 17.69 6.97 -3.08
C LEU A 130 18.78 7.21 -2.04
N SER A 131 19.83 7.94 -2.42
CA SER A 131 20.91 8.35 -1.49
C SER A 131 20.40 9.16 -0.31
N THR A 132 19.39 10.00 -0.52
CA THR A 132 18.72 10.77 0.55
C THR A 132 18.02 9.88 1.57
N PHE A 133 17.64 8.66 1.19
CA PHE A 133 16.97 7.73 2.10
C PHE A 133 17.94 6.88 2.91
N GLN A 134 19.23 6.84 2.56
CA GLN A 134 20.24 6.09 3.32
C GLN A 134 20.37 6.55 4.77
N GLN A 135 20.15 7.84 5.04
CA GLN A 135 20.17 8.39 6.41
C GLN A 135 19.07 7.78 7.31
N MET A 136 17.98 7.31 6.70
CA MET A 136 16.85 6.69 7.37
C MET A 136 17.05 5.19 7.62
N TRP A 137 18.15 4.60 7.12
CA TRP A 137 18.46 3.20 7.37
C TRP A 137 18.80 2.96 8.83
N ILE A 138 18.37 1.81 9.36
CA ILE A 138 18.72 1.37 10.71
C ILE A 138 19.87 0.39 10.57
N SER A 139 21.07 0.80 10.97
CA SER A 139 22.21 -0.10 11.02
C SER A 139 22.10 -1.08 12.20
N LYS A 140 22.86 -2.18 12.12
CA LYS A 140 22.94 -3.15 13.23
C LYS A 140 23.39 -2.48 14.53
N GLN A 141 24.40 -1.62 14.47
CA GLN A 141 24.91 -0.91 15.65
C GLN A 141 23.82 -0.06 16.31
N GLU A 142 23.10 0.74 15.51
CA GLU A 142 22.05 1.59 16.06
C GLU A 142 20.89 0.77 16.65
N TYR A 143 20.56 -0.37 16.04
CA TYR A 143 19.56 -1.30 16.59
C TYR A 143 20.03 -1.94 17.90
N ASP A 144 21.30 -2.36 18.00
CA ASP A 144 21.84 -2.93 19.22
C ASP A 144 21.86 -1.91 20.37
N GLU A 145 22.10 -0.63 20.08
CA GLU A 145 22.15 0.46 21.06
C GLU A 145 20.75 0.93 21.49
N SER A 146 19.83 1.13 20.53
CA SER A 146 18.51 1.73 20.78
C SER A 146 17.37 0.71 20.90
N GLY A 147 17.65 -0.55 20.58
CA GLY A 147 16.67 -1.62 20.52
C GLY A 147 15.57 -1.39 19.48
N PRO A 148 14.45 -2.14 19.57
CA PRO A 148 13.34 -2.04 18.62
C PRO A 148 12.73 -0.64 18.50
N SER A 149 12.88 0.21 19.52
CA SER A 149 12.30 1.55 19.56
C SER A 149 12.84 2.51 18.49
N ILE A 150 14.01 2.21 17.92
CA ILE A 150 14.64 3.05 16.88
C ILE A 150 13.77 3.23 15.64
N VAL A 151 12.91 2.26 15.32
CA VAL A 151 11.97 2.35 14.21
C VAL A 151 11.05 3.57 14.32
N HIS A 152 10.66 3.97 15.53
CA HIS A 152 9.83 5.14 15.76
C HIS A 152 10.58 6.47 15.63
N ARG A 153 11.92 6.44 15.60
CA ARG A 153 12.75 7.63 15.39
C ARG A 153 13.12 7.82 13.92
N LYS A 154 13.31 6.71 13.19
CA LYS A 154 13.78 6.73 11.80
C LYS A 154 12.70 6.50 10.75
N CYS A 155 11.53 5.99 11.10
CA CYS A 155 10.51 5.63 10.10
C CYS A 155 9.16 6.35 10.25
N PHE A 156 8.97 7.17 11.29
CA PHE A 156 7.71 7.85 11.61
C PHE A 156 7.95 9.28 12.10
#